data_AF-A0AAD7CJ24-F1
#
_entry.id   AF-A0AAD7CJ24-F1
#
_cell.length_a   1.000
_cell.length_b   1.000
_cell.length_c   1.000
_cell.angle_alpha   90.00
_cell.angle_beta   90.00
_cell.angle_gamma   90.00
#
_symmetry.space_group_name_H-M   'P 1'
#
loop_
_entity.id
_entity.type
_entity.pdbx_description
1 polymer ?
#
loop_
_entity_poly.entity_id
_entity_poly.type
_entity_poly.pdbx_seq_one_letter_code
_entity_poly.pdbx_strand_id
1 'polypeptide(L)'
;MSIVTSEDTERSLWLVAQSNVAVKNIAEKLADVQLDFTLIVSKDFHYDWHEHLYGHVVDNVIRSDELVDDIVAMEKRILHSRVVLCTLAMLSNPRISPIVRLRPLQTLMVDEASQIEIGDYVPVLNKYSKSLEKMVFIGDDKQHRMPLQLGTFIGKHVYDGKLKTVHRVTKSCLRFVDVLDGAEAPKGHSWINDPEAKEVIEEARQCHERGRSYRVLTPYDAQRCLLETRLKAANIPWENKVFNVDSFQGNEDDYIIVSLVRTEKIGFLSDVRRVNVMLTRCRKGMSICTKRQFVEGPASSTLVGLLAEELGDEVWV
;
A
#
# COMPACT_ATOMS: atom_id res chain seq x y z
N MET A 1 -15.36 -2.41 26.75
CA MET A 1 -16.71 -1.81 26.78
C MET A 1 -17.26 -1.92 25.37
N SER A 2 -18.10 -2.94 25.12
CA SER A 2 -18.58 -3.30 23.78
C SER A 2 -19.64 -2.31 23.32
N ILE A 3 -19.48 -1.73 22.14
CA ILE A 3 -20.49 -0.87 21.48
C ILE A 3 -21.70 -1.70 21.01
N VAL A 4 -21.66 -3.03 21.18
CA VAL A 4 -22.68 -3.98 20.71
C VAL A 4 -23.53 -4.54 21.85
N THR A 5 -23.80 -3.73 22.88
CA THR A 5 -24.95 -3.93 23.77
C THR A 5 -25.96 -2.83 23.51
N SER A 6 -26.55 -2.82 22.31
CA SER A 6 -27.74 -2.03 22.03
C SER A 6 -28.87 -2.98 21.63
N GLU A 7 -29.99 -2.86 22.34
CA GLU A 7 -31.21 -3.66 22.34
C GLU A 7 -31.98 -3.72 21.00
N ASP A 8 -31.32 -3.39 19.88
CA ASP A 8 -31.95 -3.21 18.57
C ASP A 8 -31.63 -4.40 17.65
N THR A 9 -32.46 -5.43 17.74
CA THR A 9 -32.25 -6.70 17.01
C THR A 9 -32.55 -6.63 15.52
N GLU A 10 -33.06 -5.50 15.00
CA GLU A 10 -33.48 -5.38 13.60
C GLU A 10 -32.44 -4.72 12.68
N ARG A 11 -31.42 -4.04 13.24
CA ARG A 11 -30.50 -3.26 12.41
C ARG A 11 -29.46 -4.09 11.69
N SER A 12 -29.38 -3.92 10.36
CA SER A 12 -28.30 -4.47 9.54
C SER A 12 -27.20 -3.45 9.28
N LEU A 13 -25.95 -3.94 9.27
CA LEU A 13 -24.74 -3.14 9.07
C LEU A 13 -24.10 -3.53 7.74
N TRP A 14 -23.94 -2.55 6.85
CA TRP A 14 -23.24 -2.71 5.59
C TRP A 14 -21.87 -2.03 5.68
N LEU A 15 -20.80 -2.81 5.54
CA LEU A 15 -19.43 -2.31 5.48
C LEU A 15 -18.99 -2.31 4.01
N VAL A 16 -18.57 -1.16 3.50
CA VAL A 16 -18.12 -1.04 2.11
C VAL A 16 -16.78 -0.34 2.01
N ALA A 17 -16.06 -0.61 0.94
CA ALA A 17 -14.87 0.13 0.54
C ALA A 17 -14.82 0.27 -0.99
N GLN A 18 -13.89 1.08 -1.49
CA GLN A 18 -13.75 1.30 -2.93
C GLN A 18 -13.26 0.05 -3.66
N SER A 19 -12.28 -0.65 -3.08
CA SER A 19 -11.63 -1.80 -3.70
C SER A 19 -11.98 -3.10 -2.98
N ASN A 20 -12.01 -4.20 -3.73
CA ASN A 20 -12.25 -5.50 -3.11
C ASN A 20 -11.12 -5.93 -2.17
N VAL A 21 -9.88 -5.44 -2.38
CA VAL A 21 -8.75 -5.69 -1.46
C VAL A 21 -9.02 -5.06 -0.10
N ALA A 22 -9.54 -3.83 -0.07
CA ALA A 22 -9.93 -3.18 1.18
C ALA A 22 -11.06 -3.97 1.88
N VAL A 23 -12.09 -4.37 1.14
CA VAL A 23 -13.20 -5.18 1.68
C VAL A 23 -12.70 -6.53 2.23
N LYS A 24 -11.77 -7.21 1.53
CA LYS A 24 -11.11 -8.42 2.02
C LYS A 24 -10.40 -8.21 3.35
N ASN A 25 -9.59 -7.16 3.45
CA ASN A 25 -8.83 -6.87 4.65
C ASN A 25 -9.76 -6.62 5.86
N ILE A 26 -10.94 -6.03 5.63
CA ILE A 26 -11.97 -5.89 6.66
C ILE A 26 -12.52 -7.27 7.04
N ALA A 27 -12.85 -8.11 6.05
CA ALA A 27 -13.37 -9.47 6.26
C ALA A 27 -12.42 -10.34 7.10
N GLU A 28 -11.11 -10.34 6.77
CA GLU A 28 -10.09 -11.08 7.52
C GLU A 28 -10.01 -10.61 8.98
N LYS A 29 -10.03 -9.29 9.21
CA LYS A 29 -10.02 -8.74 10.58
C LYS A 29 -11.28 -9.09 11.36
N LEU A 30 -12.44 -9.19 10.71
CA LEU A 30 -13.68 -9.64 11.36
C LEU A 30 -13.62 -11.13 11.70
N ALA A 31 -13.03 -11.94 10.83
CA ALA A 31 -12.80 -13.36 11.09
C ALA A 31 -11.83 -13.60 12.25
N ASP A 32 -10.75 -12.81 12.35
CA ASP A 32 -9.78 -12.87 13.45
C ASP A 32 -10.43 -12.62 14.83
N VAL A 33 -11.49 -11.80 14.87
CA VAL A 33 -12.25 -11.53 16.10
C VAL A 33 -13.52 -12.38 16.22
N GLN A 34 -13.70 -13.39 15.36
CA GLN A 34 -14.81 -14.35 15.38
C GLN A 34 -16.19 -13.68 15.28
N LEU A 35 -16.33 -12.66 14.43
CA LEU A 35 -17.62 -12.05 14.11
C LEU A 35 -18.21 -12.67 12.84
N ASP A 36 -19.51 -13.02 12.88
CA ASP A 36 -20.22 -13.51 11.70
C ASP A 36 -20.48 -12.38 10.70
N PHE A 37 -20.13 -12.63 9.44
CA PHE A 37 -20.37 -11.68 8.35
C PHE A 37 -20.75 -12.41 7.04
N THR A 38 -21.29 -11.66 6.07
CA THR A 38 -21.49 -12.11 4.69
C THR A 38 -20.70 -11.21 3.75
N LEU A 39 -19.82 -11.77 2.94
CA LEU A 39 -19.03 -11.03 1.95
C LEU A 39 -19.61 -11.24 0.54
N ILE A 40 -20.08 -10.17 -0.09
CA ILE A 40 -20.63 -10.20 -1.45
C ILE A 40 -19.59 -9.68 -2.44
N VAL A 41 -19.32 -10.45 -3.48
CA VAL A 41 -18.37 -10.08 -4.54
C VAL A 41 -18.97 -10.20 -5.93
N SER A 42 -18.50 -9.36 -6.86
CA SER A 42 -18.92 -9.49 -8.26
C SER A 42 -18.29 -10.73 -8.91
N LYS A 43 -19.07 -11.47 -9.73
CA LYS A 43 -18.59 -12.60 -10.53
C LYS A 43 -17.31 -12.28 -11.29
N ASP A 44 -17.28 -11.15 -12.00
CA ASP A 44 -16.16 -10.78 -12.87
C ASP A 44 -14.85 -10.64 -12.08
N PHE A 45 -14.96 -10.22 -10.83
CA PHE A 45 -13.82 -10.07 -9.95
C PHE A 45 -13.40 -11.40 -9.30
N HIS A 46 -14.32 -12.35 -9.10
CA HIS A 46 -13.98 -13.68 -8.60
C HIS A 46 -13.02 -14.44 -9.55
N TYR A 47 -12.98 -14.11 -10.85
CA TYR A 47 -12.05 -14.75 -11.79
C TYR A 47 -10.61 -14.24 -11.68
N ASP A 48 -10.41 -12.98 -11.27
CA ASP A 48 -9.09 -12.41 -10.93
C ASP A 48 -8.69 -12.73 -9.47
N TRP A 49 -9.45 -13.60 -8.82
CA TRP A 49 -9.41 -13.89 -7.40
C TRP A 49 -8.68 -15.21 -7.16
N HIS A 50 -7.48 -15.11 -6.62
CA HIS A 50 -6.72 -16.28 -6.23
C HIS A 50 -7.33 -16.91 -4.96
N GLU A 51 -8.04 -18.04 -5.10
CA GLU A 51 -8.72 -18.78 -4.02
C GLU A 51 -7.84 -19.04 -2.79
N HIS A 52 -6.52 -19.20 -2.98
CA HIS A 52 -5.57 -19.42 -1.89
C HIS A 52 -5.38 -18.22 -0.95
N LEU A 53 -5.81 -17.01 -1.34
CA LEU A 53 -5.65 -15.80 -0.54
C LEU A 53 -6.76 -15.61 0.50
N TYR A 54 -7.85 -16.38 0.47
CA TYR A 54 -9.04 -16.17 1.32
C TYR A 54 -9.31 -17.33 2.29
N GLY A 55 -8.33 -18.22 2.51
CA GLY A 55 -8.53 -19.57 3.05
C GLY A 55 -9.49 -19.74 4.24
N HIS A 56 -9.59 -18.80 5.18
CA HIS A 56 -10.48 -18.90 6.34
C HIS A 56 -11.75 -18.02 6.27
N VAL A 57 -11.97 -17.26 5.20
CA VAL A 57 -13.19 -16.43 4.98
C VAL A 57 -14.04 -16.90 3.80
N VAL A 58 -13.61 -17.95 3.07
CA VAL A 58 -14.31 -18.48 1.88
C VAL A 58 -15.76 -18.84 2.18
N ASP A 59 -16.03 -19.42 3.36
CA ASP A 59 -17.38 -19.86 3.76
C ASP A 59 -18.37 -18.69 3.91
N ASN A 60 -17.87 -17.46 4.07
CA ASN A 60 -18.67 -16.25 4.18
C ASN A 60 -18.91 -15.56 2.83
N VAL A 61 -18.30 -16.04 1.74
CA VAL A 61 -18.36 -15.42 0.41
C VAL A 61 -19.62 -15.84 -0.35
N ILE A 62 -20.29 -14.87 -0.97
CA ILE A 62 -21.36 -15.09 -1.95
C ILE A 62 -21.05 -14.27 -3.20
N ARG A 63 -21.00 -14.93 -4.36
CA ARG A 63 -20.79 -14.26 -5.64
C ARG A 63 -22.08 -13.67 -6.19
N SER A 64 -21.97 -12.61 -6.97
CA SER A 64 -23.13 -11.94 -7.58
C SER A 64 -23.93 -12.83 -8.53
N ASP A 65 -23.37 -13.90 -9.09
CA ASP A 65 -24.09 -14.91 -9.88
C ASP A 65 -24.74 -16.02 -9.07
N GLU A 66 -24.44 -16.11 -7.78
CA GLU A 66 -25.08 -17.03 -6.83
C GLU A 66 -26.25 -16.37 -6.10
N LEU A 67 -26.45 -15.07 -6.28
CA LEU A 67 -27.59 -14.32 -5.76
C LEU A 67 -28.83 -14.70 -6.56
N VAL A 68 -29.60 -15.64 -6.01
CA VAL A 68 -30.87 -16.10 -6.55
C VAL A 68 -32.03 -15.38 -5.88
N ASP A 69 -33.15 -15.21 -6.59
CA ASP A 69 -34.38 -14.58 -6.05
C ASP A 69 -35.14 -15.48 -5.04
N ASP A 70 -34.62 -16.68 -4.73
CA ASP A 70 -35.15 -17.53 -3.67
C ASP A 70 -34.68 -17.04 -2.29
N ILE A 71 -35.60 -16.37 -1.59
CA ILE A 71 -35.39 -15.79 -0.27
C ILE A 71 -35.00 -16.87 0.77
N VAL A 72 -35.59 -18.06 0.70
CA VAL A 72 -35.35 -19.13 1.69
C VAL A 72 -33.96 -19.73 1.49
N ALA A 73 -33.55 -19.93 0.24
CA ALA A 73 -32.20 -20.37 -0.08
C ALA A 73 -31.15 -19.32 0.34
N MET A 74 -31.43 -18.04 0.06
CA MET A 74 -30.54 -16.94 0.45
C MET A 74 -30.44 -16.76 1.96
N GLU A 75 -31.55 -16.90 2.70
CA GLU A 75 -31.57 -16.78 4.17
C GLU A 75 -30.69 -17.84 4.84
N LYS A 76 -30.72 -19.09 4.33
CA LYS A 76 -29.83 -20.16 4.80
C LYS A 76 -28.35 -19.83 4.54
N ARG A 77 -28.05 -19.18 3.42
CA ARG A 77 -26.68 -18.87 2.99
C ARG A 77 -26.05 -17.72 3.78
N ILE A 78 -26.84 -16.78 4.25
CA ILE A 78 -26.36 -15.64 5.05
C ILE A 78 -26.24 -15.94 6.55
N LEU A 79 -26.52 -17.18 7.01
CA LEU A 79 -26.15 -17.71 8.34
C LEU A 79 -26.47 -16.79 9.55
N HIS A 80 -27.62 -16.11 9.55
CA HIS A 80 -27.99 -15.09 10.56
C HIS A 80 -27.03 -13.88 10.69
N SER A 81 -25.99 -13.78 9.87
CA SER A 81 -25.09 -12.64 9.83
C SER A 81 -25.87 -11.35 9.62
N ARG A 82 -25.54 -10.32 10.41
CA ARG A 82 -26.08 -8.96 10.30
C ARG A 82 -25.12 -7.98 9.65
N VAL A 83 -23.87 -8.42 9.46
CA VAL A 83 -22.81 -7.61 8.87
C VAL A 83 -22.61 -8.07 7.43
N VAL A 84 -22.86 -7.17 6.49
CA VAL A 84 -22.70 -7.45 5.06
C VAL A 84 -21.55 -6.61 4.51
N LEU A 85 -20.59 -7.26 3.88
CA LEU A 85 -19.41 -6.64 3.28
C LEU A 85 -19.54 -6.67 1.77
N CYS A 86 -19.27 -5.56 1.09
CA CYS A 86 -19.15 -5.52 -0.36
C CYS A 86 -18.42 -4.27 -0.83
N THR A 87 -18.05 -4.15 -2.10
CA THR A 87 -17.57 -2.87 -2.63
C THR A 87 -18.71 -1.87 -2.82
N LEU A 88 -18.39 -0.57 -2.81
CA LEU A 88 -19.41 0.47 -3.07
C LEU A 88 -20.13 0.23 -4.42
N ALA A 89 -19.39 -0.18 -5.45
CA ALA A 89 -19.94 -0.51 -6.76
C ALA A 89 -20.94 -1.69 -6.70
N MET A 90 -20.74 -2.65 -5.81
CA MET A 90 -21.63 -3.80 -5.67
C MET A 90 -23.03 -3.39 -5.17
N LEU A 91 -23.14 -2.33 -4.37
CA LEU A 91 -24.44 -1.78 -3.95
C LEU A 91 -25.29 -1.27 -5.13
N SER A 92 -24.65 -0.88 -6.22
CA SER A 92 -25.31 -0.48 -7.46
C SER A 92 -25.68 -1.68 -8.35
N ASN A 93 -25.15 -2.87 -8.08
CA ASN A 93 -25.44 -4.07 -8.85
C ASN A 93 -26.94 -4.45 -8.75
N PRO A 94 -27.65 -4.74 -9.87
CA PRO A 94 -29.05 -5.16 -9.83
C PRO A 94 -29.31 -6.45 -9.04
N ARG A 95 -28.34 -7.37 -9.04
CA ARG A 95 -28.45 -8.70 -8.41
C ARG A 95 -28.39 -8.65 -6.89
N ILE A 96 -28.10 -7.51 -6.28
CA ILE A 96 -28.00 -7.40 -4.81
C ILE A 96 -29.37 -7.38 -4.11
N SER A 97 -30.45 -7.21 -4.87
CA SER A 97 -31.82 -7.06 -4.37
C SER A 97 -32.27 -8.15 -3.38
N PRO A 98 -32.00 -9.46 -3.60
CA PRO A 98 -32.40 -10.51 -2.65
C PRO A 98 -31.78 -10.34 -1.27
N ILE A 99 -30.49 -9.97 -1.21
CA ILE A 99 -29.81 -9.73 0.07
C ILE A 99 -30.34 -8.47 0.73
N VAL A 100 -30.55 -7.38 -0.02
CA VAL A 100 -31.09 -6.14 0.56
C VAL A 100 -32.50 -6.35 1.13
N ARG A 101 -33.32 -7.24 0.55
CA ARG A 101 -34.63 -7.61 1.13
C ARG A 101 -34.48 -8.34 2.46
N LEU A 102 -33.49 -9.23 2.59
CA LEU A 102 -33.21 -9.98 3.82
C LEU A 102 -32.47 -9.14 4.88
N ARG A 103 -31.64 -8.21 4.44
CA ARG A 103 -30.79 -7.31 5.23
C ARG A 103 -30.91 -5.88 4.70
N PRO A 104 -31.99 -5.16 5.04
CA PRO A 104 -32.22 -3.79 4.56
C PRO A 104 -31.06 -2.88 4.91
N LEU A 105 -30.54 -2.15 3.92
CA LEU A 105 -29.42 -1.24 4.11
C LEU A 105 -29.87 -0.04 4.96
N GLN A 106 -29.63 -0.13 6.26
CA GLN A 106 -29.99 0.86 7.28
C GLN A 106 -28.78 1.62 7.80
N THR A 107 -27.69 0.91 8.14
CA THR A 107 -26.41 1.52 8.49
C THR A 107 -25.36 1.17 7.44
N LEU A 108 -24.78 2.19 6.82
CA LEU A 108 -23.70 2.03 5.84
C LEU A 108 -22.41 2.65 6.42
N MET A 109 -21.39 1.83 6.65
CA MET A 109 -20.05 2.32 6.94
C MET A 109 -19.17 2.18 5.70
N VAL A 110 -18.50 3.25 5.34
CA VAL A 110 -17.61 3.32 4.20
C VAL A 110 -16.19 3.43 4.73
N ASP A 111 -15.37 2.39 4.55
CA ASP A 111 -13.94 2.45 4.83
C ASP A 111 -13.18 3.09 3.67
N GLU A 112 -12.05 3.73 4.00
CA GLU A 112 -11.25 4.52 3.06
C GLU A 112 -12.08 5.56 2.28
N ALA A 113 -13.09 6.15 2.93
CA ALA A 113 -14.05 7.06 2.31
C ALA A 113 -13.40 8.26 1.61
N SER A 114 -12.20 8.66 2.04
CA SER A 114 -11.39 9.72 1.44
C SER A 114 -10.89 9.40 0.03
N GLN A 115 -10.88 8.14 -0.40
CA GLN A 115 -10.44 7.70 -1.73
C GLN A 115 -11.59 7.64 -2.76
N ILE A 116 -12.84 7.76 -2.32
CA ILE A 116 -14.04 7.62 -3.16
C ILE A 116 -14.54 9.01 -3.56
N GLU A 117 -14.83 9.20 -4.85
CA GLU A 117 -15.37 10.46 -5.34
C GLU A 117 -16.82 10.67 -4.86
N ILE A 118 -17.20 11.92 -4.60
CA ILE A 118 -18.55 12.26 -4.12
C ILE A 118 -19.63 11.70 -5.08
N GLY A 119 -19.36 11.68 -6.38
CA GLY A 119 -20.26 11.17 -7.41
C GLY A 119 -20.61 9.69 -7.24
N ASP A 120 -19.69 8.88 -6.70
CA ASP A 120 -19.87 7.43 -6.55
C ASP A 120 -20.90 7.08 -5.45
N TYR A 121 -21.14 7.99 -4.51
CA TYR A 121 -22.16 7.80 -3.47
C TYR A 121 -23.58 8.07 -3.96
N VAL A 122 -23.74 8.90 -5.00
CA VAL A 122 -25.05 9.36 -5.48
C VAL A 122 -26.00 8.20 -5.85
N PRO A 123 -25.56 7.15 -6.58
CA PRO A 123 -26.42 6.02 -6.91
C PRO A 123 -26.94 5.27 -5.68
N VAL A 124 -26.08 5.06 -4.68
CA VAL A 124 -26.42 4.35 -3.43
C VAL A 124 -27.41 5.18 -2.61
N LEU A 125 -27.14 6.47 -2.44
CA LEU A 125 -28.01 7.40 -1.73
C LEU A 125 -29.40 7.47 -2.36
N ASN A 126 -29.47 7.52 -3.69
CA ASN A 126 -30.75 7.56 -4.40
C ASN A 126 -31.51 6.23 -4.25
N LYS A 127 -30.84 5.10 -4.51
CA LYS A 127 -31.42 3.74 -4.50
C LYS A 127 -31.95 3.33 -3.12
N TYR A 128 -31.25 3.71 -2.04
CA TYR A 128 -31.58 3.30 -0.68
C TYR A 128 -32.10 4.45 0.20
N SER A 129 -32.51 5.56 -0.41
CA SER A 129 -33.03 6.76 0.27
C SER A 129 -34.14 6.50 1.29
N LYS A 130 -34.93 5.43 1.11
CA LYS A 130 -36.03 5.05 2.01
C LYS A 130 -35.63 4.16 3.19
N SER A 131 -34.52 3.43 3.08
CA SER A 131 -34.08 2.46 4.10
C SER A 131 -32.84 2.91 4.87
N LEU A 132 -31.98 3.71 4.24
CA LEU A 132 -30.71 4.16 4.81
C LEU A 132 -30.97 5.21 5.91
N GLU A 133 -30.72 4.81 7.16
CA GLU A 133 -30.91 5.65 8.35
C GLU A 133 -29.61 6.35 8.78
N LYS A 134 -28.45 5.70 8.57
CA LYS A 134 -27.16 6.17 9.05
C LYS A 134 -26.03 5.85 8.07
N MET A 135 -25.23 6.87 7.76
CA MET A 135 -23.94 6.70 7.09
C MET A 135 -22.80 7.06 8.03
N VAL A 136 -21.73 6.27 8.00
CA VAL A 136 -20.48 6.52 8.70
C VAL A 136 -19.35 6.48 7.69
N PHE A 137 -18.59 7.56 7.59
CA PHE A 137 -17.40 7.61 6.76
C PHE A 137 -16.19 7.35 7.64
N ILE A 138 -15.50 6.26 7.36
CA ILE A 138 -14.26 5.84 7.98
C ILE A 138 -13.16 6.08 6.96
N GLY A 139 -12.06 6.63 7.43
CA GLY A 139 -10.97 7.07 6.61
C GLY A 139 -10.38 8.28 7.29
N ASP A 140 -9.07 8.29 7.44
CA ASP A 140 -8.38 9.52 7.74
C ASP A 140 -7.43 9.85 6.60
N ASP A 141 -7.02 11.11 6.61
CA ASP A 141 -5.97 11.62 5.76
C ASP A 141 -4.58 11.23 6.28
N LYS A 142 -4.50 10.30 7.25
CA LYS A 142 -3.26 9.90 7.91
C LYS A 142 -2.68 8.65 7.27
N GLN A 143 -1.38 8.73 7.03
CA GLN A 143 -0.57 7.58 6.68
C GLN A 143 0.18 7.08 7.92
N HIS A 144 0.15 5.77 8.12
CA HIS A 144 0.78 5.05 9.23
C HIS A 144 1.97 4.17 8.82
N ARG A 145 2.37 4.26 7.55
CA ARG A 145 3.39 3.41 6.93
C ARG A 145 4.77 4.03 7.06
N MET A 146 4.95 5.24 6.52
CA MET A 146 6.26 5.87 6.43
C MET A 146 6.63 6.56 7.75
N PRO A 147 7.92 6.55 8.13
CA PRO A 147 8.43 7.38 9.21
C PRO A 147 8.04 8.86 9.08
N LEU A 148 7.89 9.54 10.23
CA LEU A 148 7.34 10.91 10.28
C LEU A 148 8.07 11.89 9.37
N GLN A 149 9.41 11.82 9.39
CA GLN A 149 10.28 12.68 8.58
C GLN A 149 10.00 12.51 7.08
N LEU A 150 9.96 11.26 6.61
CA LEU A 150 9.69 10.95 5.19
C LEU A 150 8.24 11.24 4.80
N GLY A 151 7.29 10.84 5.64
CA GLY A 151 5.87 11.03 5.35
C GLY A 151 5.45 12.50 5.33
N THR A 152 6.04 13.33 6.20
CA THR A 152 5.81 14.79 6.20
C THR A 152 6.37 15.41 4.92
N PHE A 153 7.59 15.03 4.54
CA PHE A 153 8.22 15.49 3.30
C PHE A 153 7.39 15.13 2.06
N ILE A 154 6.98 13.87 1.93
CA ILE A 154 6.16 13.38 0.81
C ILE A 154 4.78 14.05 0.82
N GLY A 155 4.17 14.18 1.99
CA GLY A 155 2.90 14.88 2.15
C GLY A 155 2.96 16.30 1.61
N LYS A 156 4.02 17.04 1.95
CA LYS A 156 4.27 18.42 1.48
C LYS A 156 4.52 18.50 -0.03
N HIS A 157 5.41 17.66 -0.58
CA HIS A 157 5.92 17.84 -1.95
C HIS A 157 5.15 17.07 -3.03
N VAL A 158 4.37 16.05 -2.66
CA VAL A 158 3.65 15.19 -3.62
C VAL A 158 2.13 15.28 -3.44
N TYR A 159 1.65 15.54 -2.22
CA TYR A 159 0.22 15.48 -1.88
C TYR A 159 -0.35 16.84 -1.39
N ASP A 160 0.29 17.96 -1.71
CA ASP A 160 -0.15 19.33 -1.35
C ASP A 160 -0.44 19.51 0.16
N GLY A 161 0.30 18.81 1.02
CA GLY A 161 0.11 18.83 2.47
C GLY A 161 -1.15 18.11 2.97
N LYS A 162 -1.90 17.43 2.09
CA LYS A 162 -3.14 16.72 2.44
C LYS A 162 -2.86 15.38 3.15
N LEU A 163 -1.66 14.84 3.02
CA LEU A 163 -1.27 13.59 3.69
C LEU A 163 -0.72 13.90 5.09
N LYS A 164 -1.51 13.63 6.13
CA LYS A 164 -1.04 13.68 7.51
C LYS A 164 -0.21 12.44 7.80
N THR A 165 0.86 12.56 8.57
CA THR A 165 1.69 11.38 8.92
C THR A 165 1.63 11.11 10.40
N VAL A 166 1.37 9.85 10.77
CA VAL A 166 1.42 9.37 12.16
C VAL A 166 2.21 8.09 12.21
N HIS A 167 3.44 8.17 12.72
CA HIS A 167 4.33 7.02 12.82
C HIS A 167 5.18 7.07 14.10
N ARG A 168 5.53 5.90 14.65
CA ARG A 168 6.34 5.79 15.89
C ARG A 168 7.79 6.22 15.67
N VAL A 169 8.33 5.97 14.48
CA VAL A 169 9.67 6.42 14.08
C VAL A 169 9.56 7.87 13.63
N THR A 170 10.14 8.78 14.40
CA THR A 170 10.01 10.24 14.21
C THR A 170 11.26 10.90 13.64
N LYS A 171 12.46 10.37 13.91
CA LYS A 171 13.76 10.90 13.48
C LYS A 171 14.73 9.77 13.12
N SER A 172 15.83 10.14 12.47
CA SER A 172 16.98 9.25 12.17
C SER A 172 16.61 8.01 11.35
N CYS A 173 15.58 8.13 10.51
CA CYS A 173 15.12 7.06 9.64
C CYS A 173 15.69 7.15 8.23
N LEU A 174 16.22 8.31 7.84
CA LEU A 174 16.81 8.54 6.51
C LEU A 174 18.30 8.82 6.67
N ARG A 175 19.10 8.25 5.77
CA ARG A 175 20.50 8.63 5.57
C ARG A 175 20.86 8.56 4.09
N PHE A 176 21.82 9.38 3.71
CA PHE A 176 22.49 9.31 2.43
C PHE A 176 23.90 8.79 2.64
N VAL A 177 24.32 7.84 1.81
CA VAL A 177 25.70 7.34 1.79
C VAL A 177 26.42 8.01 0.64
N ASP A 178 27.41 8.86 0.94
CA ASP A 178 28.15 9.60 -0.08
C ASP A 178 29.21 8.70 -0.74
N VAL A 179 28.92 8.28 -1.96
CA VAL A 179 29.81 7.47 -2.78
C VAL A 179 30.76 8.40 -3.54
N LEU A 180 31.85 8.79 -2.88
CA LEU A 180 32.82 9.78 -3.40
C LEU A 180 33.40 9.41 -4.76
N ASP A 181 33.76 8.14 -4.95
CA ASP A 181 34.28 7.57 -6.20
C ASP A 181 33.17 7.08 -7.15
N GLY A 182 31.90 7.36 -6.83
CA GLY A 182 30.74 7.01 -7.64
C GLY A 182 30.88 7.51 -9.08
N ALA A 183 30.77 6.59 -10.01
CA ALA A 183 30.89 6.83 -11.45
C ALA A 183 29.92 5.94 -12.22
N GLU A 184 28.97 6.57 -12.92
CA GLU A 184 28.05 5.85 -13.80
C GLU A 184 28.78 5.28 -15.02
N ALA A 185 28.47 4.03 -15.39
CA ALA A 185 29.00 3.38 -16.58
C ALA A 185 27.86 2.73 -17.38
N PRO A 186 27.86 2.83 -18.73
CA PRO A 186 26.85 2.19 -19.55
C PRO A 186 27.05 0.66 -19.56
N LYS A 187 25.94 -0.08 -19.50
CA LYS A 187 25.90 -1.54 -19.65
C LYS A 187 24.73 -1.92 -20.55
N GLY A 188 25.04 -2.13 -21.84
CA GLY A 188 24.00 -2.31 -22.86
C GLY A 188 23.14 -1.05 -22.98
N HIS A 189 21.82 -1.19 -22.81
CA HIS A 189 20.86 -0.08 -22.79
C HIS A 189 20.55 0.46 -21.38
N SER A 190 21.36 0.08 -20.39
CA SER A 190 21.16 0.43 -18.98
C SER A 190 22.45 1.02 -18.39
N TRP A 191 22.45 1.27 -17.07
CA TRP A 191 23.56 1.89 -16.34
C TRP A 191 23.90 1.06 -15.11
N ILE A 192 25.18 1.10 -14.75
CA ILE A 192 25.71 0.54 -13.50
C ILE A 192 26.57 1.59 -12.81
N ASN A 193 26.70 1.44 -11.50
CA ASN A 193 27.64 2.20 -10.69
C ASN A 193 28.29 1.23 -9.71
N ASP A 194 29.52 0.85 -10.02
CA ASP A 194 30.25 -0.23 -9.33
C ASP A 194 30.65 0.17 -7.90
N PRO A 195 31.18 1.38 -7.65
CA PRO A 195 31.41 1.88 -6.29
C PRO A 195 30.14 1.95 -5.46
N GLU A 196 29.03 2.45 -6.01
CA GLU A 196 27.76 2.52 -5.31
C GLU A 196 27.22 1.13 -4.97
N ALA A 197 27.43 0.16 -5.88
CA ALA A 197 27.13 -1.23 -5.62
C ALA A 197 28.05 -1.88 -4.56
N LYS A 198 29.14 -1.26 -4.10
CA LYS A 198 29.91 -1.75 -2.94
C LYS A 198 29.25 -1.27 -1.65
N GLU A 199 28.90 0.00 -1.58
CA GLU A 199 28.24 0.60 -0.42
C GLU A 199 26.87 -0.05 -0.15
N VAL A 200 26.08 -0.31 -1.20
CA VAL A 200 24.80 -1.01 -1.07
C VAL A 200 24.97 -2.41 -0.44
N ILE A 201 26.06 -3.11 -0.74
CA ILE A 201 26.34 -4.45 -0.22
C ILE A 201 26.75 -4.37 1.25
N GLU A 202 27.53 -3.37 1.63
CA GLU A 202 27.89 -3.13 3.03
C GLU A 202 26.64 -2.76 3.86
N GLU A 203 25.75 -1.94 3.31
CA GLU A 203 24.48 -1.62 3.98
C GLU A 203 23.55 -2.83 4.12
N ALA A 204 23.51 -3.67 3.08
CA ALA A 204 22.77 -4.94 3.13
C ALA A 204 23.36 -5.90 4.17
N ARG A 205 24.69 -5.97 4.29
CA ARG A 205 25.40 -6.77 5.30
C ARG A 205 25.03 -6.31 6.70
N GLN A 206 25.11 -5.02 6.98
CA GLN A 206 24.75 -4.47 8.29
C GLN A 206 23.28 -4.75 8.64
N CYS A 207 22.37 -4.67 7.67
CA CYS A 207 20.98 -5.03 7.89
C CYS A 207 20.84 -6.53 8.22
N HIS A 208 21.53 -7.39 7.46
CA HIS A 208 21.52 -8.83 7.67
C HIS A 208 22.07 -9.23 9.05
N GLU A 209 23.23 -8.73 9.44
CA GLU A 209 23.87 -9.00 10.74
C GLU A 209 23.02 -8.54 11.93
N ARG A 210 22.27 -7.45 11.75
CA ARG A 210 21.33 -6.93 12.75
C ARG A 210 19.95 -7.61 12.72
N GLY A 211 19.75 -8.63 11.87
CA GLY A 211 18.46 -9.32 11.72
C GLY A 211 17.32 -8.43 11.21
N ARG A 212 17.64 -7.36 10.48
CA ARG A 212 16.65 -6.41 9.95
C ARG A 212 16.05 -6.93 8.65
N SER A 213 14.73 -6.81 8.49
CA SER A 213 14.09 -7.03 7.20
C SER A 213 14.40 -5.86 6.26
N TYR A 214 14.88 -6.15 5.06
CA TYR A 214 15.27 -5.14 4.09
C TYR A 214 15.09 -5.60 2.65
N ARG A 215 14.84 -4.65 1.75
CA ARG A 215 14.99 -4.79 0.29
C ARG A 215 15.90 -3.70 -0.28
N VAL A 216 16.46 -3.99 -1.45
CA VAL A 216 17.28 -3.07 -2.24
C VAL A 216 16.49 -2.65 -3.48
N LEU A 217 16.41 -1.35 -3.75
CA LEU A 217 15.76 -0.78 -4.92
C LEU A 217 16.78 -0.05 -5.79
N THR A 218 16.69 -0.26 -7.09
CA THR A 218 17.48 0.52 -8.06
C THR A 218 16.70 0.77 -9.34
N PRO A 219 16.82 1.94 -9.99
CA PRO A 219 16.10 2.21 -11.24
C PRO A 219 16.55 1.41 -12.45
N TYR A 220 17.77 0.87 -12.42
CA TYR A 220 18.45 0.33 -13.59
C TYR A 220 18.63 -1.17 -13.47
N ASP A 221 18.07 -1.90 -14.43
CA ASP A 221 18.07 -3.37 -14.40
C ASP A 221 19.47 -3.98 -14.46
N ALA A 222 20.44 -3.32 -15.12
CA ALA A 222 21.83 -3.77 -15.08
C ALA A 222 22.45 -3.63 -13.67
N GLN A 223 22.11 -2.57 -12.94
CA GLN A 223 22.52 -2.40 -11.55
C GLN A 223 21.84 -3.46 -10.65
N ARG A 224 20.56 -3.76 -10.88
CA ARG A 224 19.84 -4.82 -10.14
C ARG A 224 20.56 -6.15 -10.26
N CYS A 225 20.88 -6.57 -11.49
CA CYS A 225 21.61 -7.82 -11.75
C CYS A 225 23.01 -7.83 -11.10
N LEU A 226 23.72 -6.69 -11.14
CA LEU A 226 25.03 -6.55 -10.49
C LEU A 226 24.92 -6.73 -8.96
N LEU A 227 23.93 -6.09 -8.33
CA LEU A 227 23.69 -6.16 -6.89
C LEU A 227 23.32 -7.58 -6.45
N GLU A 228 22.44 -8.28 -7.17
CA GLU A 228 22.09 -9.68 -6.89
C GLU A 228 23.34 -10.58 -6.95
N THR A 229 24.15 -10.41 -7.99
CA THR A 229 25.39 -11.18 -8.17
C THR A 229 26.37 -10.93 -7.01
N ARG A 230 26.50 -9.67 -6.56
CA ARG A 230 27.39 -9.30 -5.47
C ARG A 230 26.90 -9.77 -4.10
N LEU A 231 25.60 -9.70 -3.82
CA LEU A 231 25.02 -10.26 -2.60
C LEU A 231 25.32 -11.76 -2.51
N LYS A 232 25.11 -12.48 -3.61
CA LYS A 232 25.41 -13.90 -3.71
C LYS A 232 26.90 -14.19 -3.49
N ALA A 233 27.79 -13.42 -4.10
CA ALA A 233 29.24 -13.56 -3.93
C ALA A 233 29.70 -13.24 -2.49
N ALA A 234 29.03 -12.31 -1.81
CA ALA A 234 29.29 -11.95 -0.43
C ALA A 234 28.67 -12.92 0.61
N ASN A 235 28.01 -13.99 0.16
CA ASN A 235 27.28 -14.94 1.00
C ASN A 235 26.18 -14.27 1.86
N ILE A 236 25.57 -13.21 1.35
CA ILE A 236 24.42 -12.52 1.95
C ILE A 236 23.15 -13.04 1.25
N PRO A 237 22.02 -13.25 1.96
CA PRO A 237 20.76 -13.61 1.31
C PRO A 237 20.43 -12.66 0.15
N TRP A 238 20.24 -13.21 -1.04
CA TRP A 238 20.06 -12.45 -2.28
C TRP A 238 18.69 -12.71 -2.93
N GLU A 239 18.08 -13.86 -2.67
CA GLU A 239 16.77 -14.23 -3.22
C GLU A 239 15.69 -13.26 -2.76
N ASN A 240 14.94 -12.74 -3.74
CA ASN A 240 13.90 -11.73 -3.52
C ASN A 240 14.39 -10.47 -2.80
N LYS A 241 15.67 -10.11 -2.85
CA LYS A 241 16.20 -8.95 -2.10
C LYS A 241 16.36 -7.69 -2.91
N VAL A 242 16.60 -7.79 -4.22
CA VAL A 242 16.88 -6.64 -5.08
C VAL A 242 15.78 -6.53 -6.13
N PHE A 243 15.25 -5.32 -6.31
CA PHE A 243 14.19 -5.06 -7.25
C PHE A 243 14.46 -3.79 -8.06
N ASN A 244 13.90 -3.74 -9.25
CA ASN A 244 13.72 -2.46 -9.92
C ASN A 244 12.51 -1.73 -9.32
N VAL A 245 12.49 -0.40 -9.41
CA VAL A 245 11.43 0.39 -8.76
C VAL A 245 10.03 0.03 -9.28
N ASP A 246 9.89 -0.22 -10.59
CA ASP A 246 8.59 -0.47 -11.22
C ASP A 246 7.99 -1.82 -10.80
N SER A 247 8.82 -2.87 -10.69
CA SER A 247 8.39 -4.20 -10.24
C SER A 247 8.07 -4.27 -8.75
N PHE A 248 8.54 -3.28 -7.97
CA PHE A 248 8.32 -3.23 -6.53
C PHE A 248 7.05 -2.47 -6.13
N GLN A 249 6.19 -2.10 -7.08
CA GLN A 249 4.94 -1.42 -6.80
C GLN A 249 4.01 -2.28 -5.92
N GLY A 250 3.45 -1.66 -4.88
CA GLY A 250 2.54 -2.33 -3.93
C GLY A 250 3.26 -3.13 -2.84
N ASN A 251 4.56 -3.38 -2.99
CA ASN A 251 5.39 -4.00 -1.96
C ASN A 251 6.00 -2.93 -1.04
N GLU A 252 6.46 -3.36 0.13
CA GLU A 252 7.08 -2.53 1.16
C GLU A 252 7.93 -3.38 2.09
N ASP A 253 8.90 -2.77 2.78
CA ASP A 253 9.74 -3.45 3.78
C ASP A 253 10.12 -2.47 4.91
N ASP A 254 10.59 -3.03 6.03
CA ASP A 254 11.05 -2.27 7.19
C ASP A 254 12.21 -1.34 6.81
N TYR A 255 13.21 -1.88 6.11
CA TYR A 255 14.36 -1.11 5.63
C TYR A 255 14.47 -1.15 4.11
N ILE A 256 14.71 0.00 3.49
CA ILE A 256 14.92 0.13 2.05
C ILE A 256 16.31 0.68 1.80
N ILE A 257 17.10 0.00 0.98
CA ILE A 257 18.39 0.49 0.50
C ILE A 257 18.19 0.89 -0.95
N VAL A 258 18.55 2.11 -1.32
CA VAL A 258 18.36 2.64 -2.66
C VAL A 258 19.72 2.84 -3.31
N SER A 259 19.83 2.42 -4.57
CA SER A 259 20.95 2.74 -5.47
C SER A 259 20.44 3.62 -6.61
N LEU A 260 20.82 4.91 -6.63
CA LEU A 260 20.44 5.88 -7.66
C LEU A 260 21.19 5.70 -8.98
N VAL A 261 22.42 5.16 -8.95
CA VAL A 261 23.30 4.85 -10.08
C VAL A 261 23.86 6.07 -10.80
N ARG A 262 23.01 7.03 -11.16
CA ARG A 262 23.41 8.20 -11.96
C ARG A 262 24.23 9.18 -11.14
N THR A 263 25.22 9.77 -11.77
CA THR A 263 26.10 10.78 -11.18
C THR A 263 26.21 12.05 -12.02
N GLU A 264 25.66 12.06 -13.24
CA GLU A 264 25.74 13.23 -14.14
C GLU A 264 24.37 13.72 -14.60
N LYS A 265 23.51 12.83 -15.10
CA LYS A 265 22.20 13.19 -15.64
C LYS A 265 21.08 12.69 -14.73
N ILE A 266 20.06 13.51 -14.57
CA ILE A 266 18.87 13.25 -13.74
C ILE A 266 18.26 11.85 -14.01
N GLY A 267 18.16 11.46 -15.28
CA GLY A 267 17.73 10.10 -15.66
C GLY A 267 16.38 9.73 -15.03
N PHE A 268 16.34 8.63 -14.26
CA PHE A 268 15.13 8.17 -13.58
C PHE A 268 14.50 9.22 -12.65
N LEU A 269 15.30 10.10 -12.05
CA LEU A 269 14.84 11.07 -11.07
C LEU A 269 13.94 12.18 -11.64
N SER A 270 13.78 12.24 -12.98
CA SER A 270 12.88 13.20 -13.63
C SER A 270 11.40 12.80 -13.48
N ASP A 271 11.12 11.53 -13.21
CA ASP A 271 9.76 11.03 -13.03
C ASP A 271 9.38 11.05 -11.54
N VAL A 272 8.71 12.13 -11.13
CA VAL A 272 8.25 12.33 -9.75
C VAL A 272 7.37 11.17 -9.27
N ARG A 273 6.57 10.54 -10.13
CA ARG A 273 5.69 9.43 -9.73
C ARG A 273 6.51 8.20 -9.38
N ARG A 274 7.51 7.87 -10.19
CA ARG A 274 8.40 6.73 -9.95
C ARG A 274 9.33 6.97 -8.75
N VAL A 275 9.80 8.21 -8.56
CA VAL A 275 10.57 8.57 -7.36
C VAL A 275 9.71 8.51 -6.10
N ASN A 276 8.45 8.98 -6.15
CA ASN A 276 7.50 8.82 -5.04
C ASN A 276 7.28 7.34 -4.72
N VAL A 277 7.12 6.49 -5.74
CA VAL A 277 7.05 5.03 -5.57
C VAL A 277 8.28 4.50 -4.87
N MET A 278 9.50 4.96 -5.20
CA MET A 278 10.74 4.52 -4.55
C MET A 278 10.80 4.95 -3.07
N LEU A 279 10.51 6.23 -2.79
CA LEU A 279 10.61 6.81 -1.45
C LEU A 279 9.56 6.25 -0.48
N THR A 280 8.37 5.89 -0.96
CA THR A 280 7.24 5.46 -0.10
C THR A 280 7.27 3.99 0.32
N ARG A 281 8.35 3.24 0.06
CA ARG A 281 8.45 1.78 0.32
C ARG A 281 8.94 1.39 1.71
N CYS A 282 9.44 2.36 2.47
CA CYS A 282 10.06 2.16 3.76
C CYS A 282 9.05 2.30 4.91
N ARG A 283 9.08 1.35 5.85
CA ARG A 283 8.33 1.44 7.12
C ARG A 283 9.15 1.95 8.31
N LYS A 284 10.46 1.66 8.37
CA LYS A 284 11.32 2.01 9.52
C LYS A 284 12.52 2.88 9.15
N GLY A 285 13.27 2.53 8.10
CA GLY A 285 14.39 3.35 7.65
C GLY A 285 14.80 3.16 6.19
N MET A 286 15.44 4.18 5.62
CA MET A 286 15.93 4.18 4.24
C MET A 286 17.37 4.68 4.18
N SER A 287 18.19 4.01 3.36
CA SER A 287 19.57 4.44 3.05
C SER A 287 19.66 4.66 1.55
N ILE A 288 20.07 5.85 1.12
CA ILE A 288 20.18 6.20 -0.31
C ILE A 288 21.67 6.32 -0.64
N CYS A 289 22.19 5.36 -1.42
CA CYS A 289 23.56 5.38 -1.91
C CYS A 289 23.62 6.20 -3.20
N THR A 290 24.45 7.23 -3.22
CA THR A 290 24.59 8.16 -4.35
C THR A 290 25.83 9.03 -4.18
N LYS A 291 26.22 9.74 -5.23
CA LYS A 291 27.23 10.80 -5.12
C LYS A 291 26.58 12.08 -4.61
N ARG A 292 27.07 12.66 -3.51
CA ARG A 292 26.51 13.88 -2.91
C ARG A 292 26.46 15.05 -3.88
N GLN A 293 27.56 15.29 -4.58
CA GLN A 293 27.65 16.35 -5.60
C GLN A 293 26.60 16.22 -6.72
N PHE A 294 26.16 14.99 -7.03
CA PHE A 294 25.10 14.79 -8.02
C PHE A 294 23.74 15.26 -7.50
N VAL A 295 23.43 14.91 -6.24
CA VAL A 295 22.16 15.27 -5.60
C VAL A 295 22.09 16.76 -5.30
N GLU A 296 23.16 17.36 -4.83
CA GLU A 296 23.24 18.81 -4.54
C GLU A 296 23.40 19.68 -5.80
N GLY A 297 23.85 19.09 -6.91
CA GLY A 297 24.05 19.78 -8.18
C GLY A 297 22.98 19.39 -9.22
N PRO A 298 23.31 18.54 -10.21
CA PRO A 298 22.40 18.19 -11.31
C PRO A 298 21.01 17.70 -10.90
N ALA A 299 20.86 17.03 -9.76
CA ALA A 299 19.58 16.48 -9.30
C ALA A 299 18.93 17.27 -8.15
N SER A 300 19.42 18.48 -7.84
CA SER A 300 18.93 19.33 -6.74
C SER A 300 17.43 19.63 -6.82
N SER A 301 16.90 19.84 -8.03
CA SER A 301 15.47 20.11 -8.27
C SER A 301 14.58 18.86 -8.24
N THR A 302 15.15 17.68 -8.12
CA THR A 302 14.39 16.42 -8.06
C THR A 302 13.85 16.18 -6.65
N LEU A 303 12.88 15.29 -6.52
CA LEU A 303 12.32 14.94 -5.20
C LEU A 303 13.39 14.38 -4.23
N VAL A 304 14.44 13.72 -4.74
CA VAL A 304 15.57 13.26 -3.91
C VAL A 304 16.50 14.41 -3.52
N GLY A 305 16.73 15.37 -4.43
CA GLY A 305 17.49 16.59 -4.15
C GLY A 305 16.85 17.44 -3.05
N LEU A 306 15.55 17.71 -3.20
CA LEU A 306 14.75 18.42 -2.19
C LEU A 306 14.73 17.67 -0.85
N LEU A 307 14.71 16.34 -0.89
CA LEU A 307 14.78 15.53 0.34
C LEU A 307 16.14 15.70 1.02
N ALA A 308 17.25 15.62 0.29
CA ALA A 308 18.58 15.83 0.85
C ALA A 308 18.75 17.24 1.43
N GLU A 309 18.28 18.27 0.73
CA GLU A 309 18.31 19.66 1.19
C GLU A 309 17.52 19.87 2.49
N GLU A 310 16.28 19.33 2.57
CA GLU A 310 15.44 19.47 3.78
C GLU A 310 16.01 18.69 4.98
N LEU A 311 16.80 17.65 4.74
CA LEU A 311 17.42 16.82 5.77
C LEU A 311 18.78 17.34 6.26
N GLY A 312 19.43 18.25 5.53
CA GLY A 312 20.69 18.85 5.94
C GLY A 312 21.91 17.93 5.83
N ASP A 313 23.02 18.37 6.41
CA ASP A 313 24.32 17.69 6.33
C ASP A 313 24.41 16.46 7.24
N GLU A 314 23.62 16.43 8.32
CA GLU A 314 23.68 15.40 9.35
C GLU A 314 23.23 14.01 8.88
N VAL A 315 22.55 13.92 7.75
CA VAL A 315 22.09 12.64 7.18
C VAL A 315 23.10 12.00 6.23
N TRP A 316 24.15 12.74 5.85
CA TRP A 316 25.22 12.22 5.00
C TRP A 316 26.25 11.48 5.84
N VAL A 317 26.54 10.24 5.43
CA VAL A 317 27.59 9.38 6.00
C VAL A 317 28.57 8.94 4.93
#